data_AF-A0A7D5N2H1-F1
#
_entry.id   AF-A0A7D5N2H1-F1
#
_cell.length_a   1.000
_cell.length_b   1.000
_cell.length_c   1.000
_cell.angle_alpha   90.00
_cell.angle_beta   90.00
_cell.angle_gamma   90.00
#
_symmetry.space_group_name_H-M   'P 1'
#
loop_
_entity.id
_entity.type
_entity.pdbx_description
1 polymer ?
#
loop_
_entity_poly.entity_id
_entity_poly.type
_entity_poly.pdbx_seq_one_letter_code
_entity_poly.pdbx_strand_id
1 'polypeptide(L)'
;MPSNDIEELWLSSGTISEEALIKILNHSPKLRNLNLEISIIGQSNNKLRKLNLEKLSLICCEFPNESTFKSLVTSSEKLKTFVFYQESQSDAFESKLHLLINTLRENPDVIKNLEK
;
A
#
# COMPACT_ATOMS: atom_id res chain seq x y z
N MET A 1 14.16 -19.35 5.87
CA MET A 1 13.35 -18.29 6.52
C MET A 1 13.47 -17.05 5.66
N PRO A 2 12.40 -16.30 5.37
CA PRO A 2 12.53 -15.04 4.62
C PRO A 2 13.40 -14.11 5.46
N SER A 3 14.38 -13.45 4.85
CA SER A 3 15.33 -12.62 5.58
C SER A 3 14.63 -11.44 6.23
N ASN A 4 14.92 -11.17 7.51
CA ASN A 4 14.44 -9.98 8.23
C ASN A 4 15.03 -8.66 7.68
N ASP A 5 15.70 -8.73 6.53
CA ASP A 5 16.53 -7.69 5.93
C ASP A 5 15.98 -7.17 4.59
N ILE A 6 14.73 -7.51 4.25
CA ILE A 6 14.09 -6.97 3.05
C ILE A 6 13.85 -5.46 3.26
N GLU A 7 14.61 -4.64 2.54
CA GLU A 7 14.42 -3.18 2.49
C GLU A 7 13.51 -2.75 1.35
N GLU A 8 13.43 -3.56 0.30
CA GLU A 8 12.60 -3.31 -0.88
C GLU A 8 11.80 -4.56 -1.28
N LEU A 9 10.51 -4.40 -1.54
CA LEU A 9 9.62 -5.45 -2.00
C LEU A 9 8.88 -4.99 -3.23
N TRP A 10 9.06 -5.74 -4.32
CA TRP A 10 8.39 -5.51 -5.59
C TRP A 10 7.56 -6.75 -5.89
N LEU A 11 6.24 -6.55 -6.00
CA LEU A 11 5.30 -7.60 -6.39
C LEU A 11 4.60 -7.11 -7.65
N SER A 12 4.89 -7.74 -8.79
CA SER A 12 4.29 -7.41 -10.08
C SER A 12 3.66 -8.63 -10.74
N SER A 13 2.68 -8.37 -11.61
CA SER A 13 2.09 -9.33 -12.54
C SER A 13 1.60 -10.63 -11.86
N GLY A 14 0.42 -10.56 -11.22
CA GLY A 14 -0.20 -11.74 -10.63
C GLY A 14 -1.31 -11.41 -9.63
N THR A 15 -1.47 -12.31 -8.67
CA THR A 15 -2.46 -12.16 -7.59
C THR A 15 -1.87 -12.61 -6.26
N ILE A 16 -2.12 -11.86 -5.20
CA ILE A 16 -1.73 -12.21 -3.83
C ILE A 16 -2.94 -12.10 -2.90
N SER A 17 -3.06 -13.00 -1.92
CA SER A 17 -4.10 -12.84 -0.90
C SER A 17 -3.72 -11.70 0.06
N GLU A 18 -4.74 -10.98 0.56
CA GLU A 18 -4.54 -9.92 1.56
C GLU A 18 -3.78 -10.45 2.79
N GLU A 19 -4.13 -11.67 3.25
CA GLU A 19 -3.44 -12.32 4.37
C GLU A 19 -1.96 -12.56 4.10
N ALA A 20 -1.60 -13.06 2.91
CA ALA A 20 -0.21 -13.31 2.55
C ALA A 20 0.59 -12.00 2.47
N LEU A 21 0.02 -10.95 1.87
CA LEU A 21 0.64 -9.63 1.83
C LEU A 21 0.89 -9.09 3.24
N ILE A 22 -0.13 -9.11 4.12
CA ILE A 22 0.01 -8.64 5.51
C ILE A 22 1.07 -9.45 6.25
N LYS A 23 1.12 -10.78 6.05
CA LYS A 23 2.14 -11.63 6.66
C LYS A 23 3.55 -11.21 6.22
N ILE A 24 3.77 -10.95 4.92
CA ILE A 24 5.06 -10.48 4.41
C ILE A 24 5.43 -9.13 5.03
N LEU A 25 4.52 -8.16 5.02
CA LEU A 25 4.76 -6.82 5.54
C LEU A 25 5.01 -6.82 7.07
N ASN A 26 4.32 -7.69 7.80
CA ASN A 26 4.51 -7.86 9.25
C ASN A 26 5.87 -8.49 9.59
N HIS A 27 6.44 -9.33 8.72
CA HIS A 27 7.74 -9.96 8.91
C HIS A 27 8.91 -9.21 8.24
N SER A 28 8.67 -8.02 7.67
CA SER A 28 9.71 -7.22 6.98
C SER A 28 9.99 -5.90 7.71
N PRO A 29 10.59 -5.90 8.91
CA PRO A 29 10.79 -4.71 9.76
C PRO A 29 11.62 -3.60 9.14
N LYS A 30 12.53 -3.96 8.23
CA LYS A 30 13.41 -3.02 7.52
C LYS A 30 12.85 -2.52 6.19
N LEU A 31 11.64 -2.94 5.80
CA LEU A 31 11.05 -2.56 4.53
C LEU A 31 10.83 -1.04 4.48
N ARG A 32 11.43 -0.41 3.48
CA ARG A 32 11.37 1.03 3.20
C ARG A 32 10.66 1.30 1.87
N ASN A 33 10.79 0.40 0.90
CA ASN A 33 10.22 0.60 -0.44
C ASN A 33 9.27 -0.55 -0.77
N LEU A 34 7.99 -0.23 -0.97
CA LEU A 34 6.97 -1.20 -1.38
C LEU A 34 6.40 -0.81 -2.74
N ASN A 35 6.54 -1.69 -3.73
CA ASN A 35 5.94 -1.54 -5.05
C ASN A 35 4.96 -2.69 -5.32
N LEU A 36 3.70 -2.33 -5.55
CA LEU A 36 2.60 -3.24 -5.82
C LEU A 36 2.03 -2.95 -7.20
N GLU A 37 2.29 -3.87 -8.12
CA GLU A 37 1.72 -3.96 -9.46
C GLU A 37 1.00 -5.30 -9.63
N ILE A 38 0.06 -5.56 -8.72
CA ILE A 38 -0.55 -6.87 -8.53
C ILE A 38 -1.99 -6.72 -8.03
N SER A 39 -2.87 -7.67 -8.32
CA SER A 39 -4.20 -7.73 -7.72
C SER A 39 -4.13 -8.37 -6.33
N ILE A 40 -4.74 -7.71 -5.33
CA ILE A 40 -4.88 -8.25 -3.98
C ILE A 40 -6.30 -8.81 -3.86
N ILE A 41 -6.43 -10.04 -3.39
CA ILE A 41 -7.72 -10.75 -3.28
C ILE A 41 -7.97 -11.27 -1.86
N GLY A 42 -9.22 -11.66 -1.63
CA GLY A 42 -9.65 -12.19 -0.33
C GLY A 42 -9.88 -11.10 0.69
N GLN A 43 -10.32 -11.47 1.89
CA GLN A 43 -10.49 -10.55 3.01
C GLN A 43 -9.75 -11.11 4.21
N SER A 44 -8.97 -10.26 4.86
CA SER A 44 -8.19 -10.60 6.04
C SER A 44 -8.64 -9.76 7.23
N ASN A 45 -8.84 -10.41 8.37
CA ASN A 45 -9.05 -9.73 9.65
C ASN A 45 -7.71 -9.37 10.33
N ASN A 46 -6.57 -9.67 9.70
CA ASN A 46 -5.26 -9.36 10.26
C ASN A 46 -4.99 -7.86 10.22
N LYS A 47 -4.49 -7.33 11.33
CA LYS A 47 -4.07 -5.94 11.42
C LYS A 47 -2.67 -5.77 10.84
N LEU A 48 -2.52 -4.84 9.90
CA LEU A 48 -1.22 -4.41 9.42
C LEU A 48 -0.52 -3.61 10.53
N ARG A 49 0.73 -3.96 10.86
CA ARG A 49 1.54 -3.17 11.81
C ARG A 49 1.92 -1.82 11.21
N LYS A 50 2.39 -0.90 12.05
CA LYS A 50 3.05 0.32 11.57
C LYS A 50 4.32 -0.03 10.79
N LEU A 51 4.42 0.48 9.57
CA LEU A 51 5.53 0.29 8.67
C LEU A 51 6.45 1.51 8.69
N ASN A 52 7.68 1.33 8.23
CA ASN A 52 8.67 2.40 8.06
C ASN A 52 8.92 2.69 6.58
N LEU A 53 7.87 2.60 5.74
CA LEU A 53 8.00 2.84 4.30
C LEU A 53 8.36 4.30 4.03
N GLU A 54 9.39 4.52 3.23
CA GLU A 54 9.72 5.80 2.64
C GLU A 54 9.07 5.96 1.27
N LYS A 55 8.88 4.85 0.55
CA LYS A 55 8.20 4.81 -0.75
C LYS A 55 7.11 3.75 -0.78
N LEU A 56 5.92 4.15 -1.22
CA LEU A 56 4.80 3.27 -1.54
C LEU A 56 4.36 3.54 -2.97
N SER A 57 4.34 2.50 -3.80
CA SER A 57 3.92 2.57 -5.19
C SER A 57 2.79 1.58 -5.41
N LEU A 58 1.64 2.08 -5.84
CA LEU A 58 0.44 1.32 -6.17
C LEU A 58 0.15 1.54 -7.66
N ILE A 59 0.60 0.62 -8.50
CA ILE A 59 0.53 0.72 -9.97
C ILE A 59 -0.45 -0.34 -10.43
N CYS A 60 -1.56 0.05 -11.06
CA CYS A 60 -2.60 -0.89 -11.53
C CYS A 60 -3.06 -1.88 -10.45
N CYS A 61 -2.97 -1.49 -9.18
CA CYS A 61 -3.23 -2.37 -8.05
C CYS A 61 -4.74 -2.44 -7.77
N GLU A 62 -5.25 -3.65 -7.63
CA GLU A 62 -6.63 -3.91 -7.23
C GLU A 62 -6.66 -4.33 -5.76
N PHE A 63 -7.65 -3.80 -5.05
CA PHE A 63 -7.85 -4.09 -3.63
C PHE A 63 -9.18 -4.80 -3.45
N PRO A 64 -9.26 -5.77 -2.54
CA PRO A 64 -10.51 -6.49 -2.30
C PRO A 64 -11.53 -5.63 -1.55
N ASN A 65 -11.08 -4.56 -0.88
CA ASN A 65 -11.90 -3.61 -0.14
C ASN A 65 -11.12 -2.30 0.12
N GLU A 66 -11.85 -1.24 0.50
CA GLU A 66 -11.25 0.06 0.82
C GLU A 66 -10.35 0.03 2.06
N SER A 67 -10.64 -0.85 3.03
CA SER A 67 -9.88 -0.91 4.28
C SER A 67 -8.45 -1.40 4.08
N THR A 68 -8.21 -2.32 3.14
CA THR A 68 -6.86 -2.78 2.77
C THR A 68 -6.05 -1.61 2.20
N PHE A 69 -6.65 -0.86 1.27
CA PHE A 69 -6.04 0.33 0.67
C PHE A 69 -5.71 1.38 1.74
N LYS A 70 -6.70 1.75 2.57
CA LYS A 70 -6.52 2.73 3.66
C LYS A 70 -5.42 2.29 4.63
N SER A 71 -5.41 1.02 5.00
CA SER A 71 -4.39 0.48 5.92
C SER A 71 -2.99 0.60 5.33
N LEU A 72 -2.79 0.27 4.05
CA LEU A 72 -1.48 0.40 3.41
C LEU A 72 -1.01 1.85 3.38
N VAL A 73 -1.86 2.78 2.93
CA VAL A 73 -1.52 4.21 2.84
C VAL A 73 -1.19 4.81 4.21
N THR A 74 -1.94 4.45 5.26
CA THR A 74 -1.83 5.05 6.60
C THR A 74 -0.90 4.28 7.55
N SER A 75 -0.40 3.11 7.13
CA SER A 75 0.48 2.28 7.94
C SER A 75 1.88 2.87 8.09
N SER A 76 2.33 3.75 7.19
CA SER A 76 3.68 4.30 7.23
C SER A 76 3.72 5.75 7.75
N GLU A 77 4.55 5.98 8.76
CA GLU A 77 4.79 7.31 9.34
C GLU A 77 5.97 8.06 8.70
N LYS A 78 6.72 7.38 7.82
CA LYS A 78 7.93 7.92 7.16
C LYS A 78 7.77 8.10 5.66
N LEU A 79 6.54 8.03 5.16
CA LEU A 79 6.26 8.02 3.72
C LEU A 79 6.62 9.37 3.09
N LYS A 80 7.63 9.37 2.21
CA LYS A 80 8.10 10.56 1.48
C LYS A 80 7.65 10.53 0.02
N THR A 81 7.43 9.35 -0.52
CA THR A 81 7.03 9.17 -1.91
C THR A 81 5.82 8.25 -1.98
N PHE A 82 4.76 8.75 -2.59
CA PHE A 82 3.57 7.97 -2.89
C PHE A 82 3.30 8.03 -4.40
N VAL A 83 3.29 6.87 -5.05
CA VAL A 83 2.96 6.74 -6.47
C VAL A 83 1.64 6.00 -6.57
N PHE A 84 0.69 6.60 -7.27
CA PHE A 84 -0.59 5.98 -7.61
C PHE A 84 -0.82 6.10 -9.11
N TYR A 85 -0.92 4.95 -9.77
CA TYR A 85 -1.13 4.89 -11.21
C TYR A 85 -2.13 3.78 -11.53
N GLN A 86 -2.97 4.00 -12.54
CA GLN A 86 -3.94 3.04 -13.06
C GLN A 86 -4.01 3.24 -14.57
N GLU A 87 -3.95 2.16 -15.35
CA GLU A 87 -3.90 2.21 -16.82
C GLU A 87 -5.20 2.72 -17.49
N SER A 88 -6.34 2.71 -16.80
CA SER A 88 -7.64 3.05 -17.39
C SER A 88 -8.28 4.28 -16.74
N GLN A 89 -8.79 5.23 -17.53
CA GLN A 89 -9.74 6.27 -17.10
C GLN A 89 -11.18 5.70 -16.96
N SER A 90 -11.32 4.54 -16.34
CA SER A 90 -12.65 3.98 -16.05
C SER A 90 -13.22 4.62 -14.78
N ASP A 91 -14.52 4.50 -14.55
CA ASP A 91 -15.19 4.92 -13.31
C ASP A 91 -14.51 4.35 -12.04
N ALA A 92 -13.84 3.19 -12.19
CA ALA A 92 -13.05 2.58 -11.14
C ALA A 92 -11.81 3.42 -10.77
N PHE A 93 -11.18 4.12 -11.71
CA PHE A 93 -10.08 5.04 -11.42
C PHE A 93 -10.55 6.25 -10.63
N GLU A 94 -11.64 6.90 -11.05
CA GLU A 94 -12.20 8.06 -10.35
C GLU A 94 -12.57 7.68 -8.91
N SER A 95 -13.24 6.54 -8.74
CA SER A 95 -13.60 6.03 -7.41
C SER A 95 -12.37 5.80 -6.51
N LYS A 96 -11.30 5.20 -7.05
CA LYS A 96 -10.06 4.99 -6.30
C LYS A 96 -9.31 6.30 -6.02
N LEU A 97 -9.34 7.25 -6.93
CA LEU A 97 -8.75 8.58 -6.74
C LEU A 97 -9.50 9.34 -5.63
N HIS A 98 -10.83 9.28 -5.63
CA HIS A 98 -11.65 9.82 -4.55
C HIS A 98 -11.33 9.16 -3.20
N LEU A 99 -11.20 7.83 -3.18
CA LEU A 99 -10.78 7.09 -1.98
C LEU A 99 -9.41 7.55 -1.49
N LEU A 100 -8.43 7.71 -2.39
CA LEU A 100 -7.10 8.23 -2.06
C LEU A 100 -7.19 9.63 -1.44
N ILE A 101 -7.87 10.56 -2.11
CA ILE A 101 -8.01 11.95 -1.63
C ILE A 101 -8.65 11.98 -0.25
N ASN A 102 -9.72 11.20 -0.03
CA ASN A 102 -10.39 11.14 1.26
C ASN A 102 -9.48 10.53 2.33
N THR A 103 -8.76 9.45 2.01
CA THR A 103 -7.80 8.81 2.91
C THR A 103 -6.70 9.77 3.33
N LEU A 104 -6.12 10.53 2.39
CA LEU A 104 -5.09 11.52 2.69
C LEU A 104 -5.65 12.67 3.53
N ARG A 105 -6.86 13.16 3.22
CA ARG A 105 -7.53 14.22 3.99
C ARG A 105 -7.80 13.82 5.43
N GLU A 106 -8.19 12.57 5.66
CA GLU A 106 -8.41 11.98 6.99
C GLU A 106 -7.10 11.76 7.76
N ASN A 107 -5.95 11.74 7.07
CA ASN A 107 -4.64 11.42 7.65
C ASN A 107 -3.60 12.50 7.29
N PRO A 108 -3.74 13.73 7.83
CA PRO A 108 -2.93 14.88 7.42
C PRO A 108 -1.43 14.72 7.70
N ASP A 109 -1.04 13.85 8.63
CA ASP A 109 0.37 13.58 8.91
C ASP A 109 1.07 12.83 7.77
N VAL A 110 0.32 12.05 6.98
CA VAL A 110 0.85 11.44 5.75
C VAL A 110 1.18 12.54 4.73
N ILE A 111 0.29 13.52 4.56
CA ILE A 111 0.49 14.64 3.63
C ILE A 111 1.72 15.46 4.02
N LYS A 112 1.87 15.83 5.29
CA LYS A 112 3.02 16.61 5.79
C LYS A 112 4.38 15.95 5.49
N ASN A 113 4.42 14.63 5.35
CA ASN A 113 5.64 13.91 5.02
C ASN A 113 5.94 13.88 3.51
N LEU A 114 4.91 14.03 2.65
CA LEU A 114 5.05 14.07 1.20
C LEU A 114 5.48 15.46 0.68
N GLU A 115 5.32 16.52 1.48
CA GLU A 115 5.67 17.91 1.13
C GLU A 115 7.15 18.28 1.36
N LYS A 116 7.98 17.35 1.87
CA LYS A 116 9.39 17.58 2.26
C LYS A 116 10.36 16.99 1.27
#